data_AF-A0A1Q7MGA8-F1
#
_entry.id   AF-A0A1Q7MGA8-F1
#
_cell.length_a   1.000
_cell.length_b   1.000
_cell.length_c   1.000
_cell.angle_alpha   90.00
_cell.angle_beta   90.00
_cell.angle_gamma   90.00
#
_symmetry.space_group_name_H-M   'P 1'
#
loop_
_entity.id
_entity.type
_entity.pdbx_description
1 polymer ?
#
loop_
_entity_poly.entity_id
_entity_poly.type
_entity_poly.pdbx_seq_one_letter_code
_entity_poly.pdbx_strand_id
1 'polypeptide(L)' 'MATVTVSPKYQVVIPSDVRERLKLKPGQKVAVIEKDGVVHLVPIRPLKELKGMASGATLKGLRDEGDRR' A
#
# COMPACT_ATOMS: atom_id res chain seq x y z
N MET A 1 6.27 7.88 18.99
CA MET A 1 4.94 8.31 18.52
C MET A 1 5.12 9.68 17.90
N ALA A 2 4.87 9.82 16.60
CA ALA A 2 4.97 11.11 15.92
C ALA A 2 3.56 11.65 15.71
N THR A 3 3.22 12.74 16.40
CA THR A 3 1.94 13.44 16.25
C THR A 3 2.13 14.56 15.24
N VAL A 4 1.22 14.69 14.29
CA VAL A 4 1.28 15.71 13.23
C VAL A 4 -0.03 16.46 13.16
N THR A 5 0.06 17.77 12.94
CA THR A 5 -1.10 18.66 12.81
C THR A 5 -1.56 18.69 11.36
N VAL A 6 -2.88 18.61 11.16
CA VAL A 6 -3.51 18.75 9.85
C VAL A 6 -3.42 20.22 9.43
N SER A 7 -2.89 20.49 8.23
CA SER A 7 -2.81 21.85 7.72
C SER A 7 -4.20 22.41 7.36
N PRO A 8 -4.35 23.74 7.15
CA PRO A 8 -5.62 24.33 6.72
C PRO A 8 -6.16 23.79 5.39
N LYS A 9 -5.29 23.19 4.56
CA LYS A 9 -5.66 22.52 3.31
C LYS A 9 -5.87 21.01 3.49
N TYR A 10 -6.07 20.56 4.72
CA TYR A 10 -6.23 19.15 5.08
C TYR A 10 -5.03 18.27 4.72
N GLN A 11 -3.82 18.84 4.67
CA GLN A 11 -2.61 18.08 4.38
C GLN A 11 -1.97 17.61 5.68
N VAL A 12 -1.53 16.36 5.69
CA VAL A 12 -0.74 15.78 6.77
C VAL A 12 0.69 15.61 6.28
N VAL A 13 1.64 16.22 6.98
CA VAL A 13 3.07 16.03 6.68
C VAL A 13 3.50 14.69 7.23
N ILE A 14 4.05 13.82 6.37
CA ILE A 14 4.61 12.55 6.80
C ILE A 14 5.95 12.80 7.49
N PRO A 15 6.12 12.43 8.78
CA PRO A 15 7.37 12.56 9.52
C PRO A 15 8.56 11.86 8.86
N SER A 16 9.79 12.35 9.11
CA SER A 16 11.01 11.83 8.49
C SER A 16 11.26 10.35 8.77
N ASP A 17 11.05 9.92 10.02
CA ASP A 17 11.20 8.53 10.46
C ASP A 17 10.26 7.57 9.69
N VAL A 18 9.02 8.00 9.44
CA VAL A 18 8.06 7.22 8.65
C VAL A 18 8.48 7.19 7.18
N ARG A 19 8.95 8.31 6.62
CA ARG A 19 9.45 8.37 5.22
C ARG A 19 10.61 7.41 4.99
N GLU A 20 11.56 7.35 5.92
CA GLU A 20 12.74 6.49 5.82
C GLU A 20 12.38 5.00 5.95
N ARG A 21 11.56 4.64 6.94
CA ARG A 21 11.12 3.25 7.15
C ARG A 21 10.33 2.70 5.98
N LEU A 22 9.46 3.51 5.39
CA LEU A 22 8.64 3.13 4.23
C LEU A 22 9.35 3.38 2.89
N LYS A 23 10.57 3.95 2.90
CA LYS A 23 11.35 4.33 1.71
C LYS A 23 10.53 5.16 0.70
N LEU A 24 9.69 6.06 1.22
CA LEU A 24 8.81 6.90 0.42
C LEU A 24 9.63 7.88 -0.42
N LYS A 25 9.25 8.05 -1.68
CA LYS A 25 9.89 9.01 -2.59
C LYS A 25 8.95 10.19 -2.88
N PRO A 26 9.47 11.42 -3.04
CA PRO A 26 8.67 12.53 -3.54
C PRO A 26 7.98 12.18 -4.86
N GLY A 27 6.70 12.54 -4.99
CA GLY A 27 5.89 12.23 -6.18
C GLY A 27 5.31 10.81 -6.23
N GLN A 28 5.60 9.95 -5.24
CA GLN A 28 4.98 8.64 -5.12
C GLN A 28 3.48 8.77 -4.84
N LYS A 29 2.67 8.00 -5.58
CA LYS A 29 1.22 7.96 -5.37
C LYS A 29 0.87 7.07 -4.18
N VAL A 30 -0.09 7.51 -3.39
CA VAL A 30 -0.67 6.77 -2.27
C VAL A 30 -2.18 6.72 -2.44
N ALA A 31 -2.77 5.56 -2.16
CA ALA A 31 -4.20 5.41 -1.99
C ALA A 31 -4.57 5.80 -0.56
N VAL A 32 -5.70 6.48 -0.41
CA VAL A 32 -6.28 6.85 0.88
C VAL A 32 -7.55 6.03 1.05
N ILE A 33 -7.61 5.24 2.11
CA ILE A 33 -8.76 4.38 2.41
C ILE A 33 -9.19 4.70 3.84
N GLU A 34 -10.45 5.07 4.03
CA GLU A 34 -11.05 5.14 5.35
C GLU A 34 -11.66 3.78 5.69
N LYS A 35 -11.34 3.28 6.89
CA LYS A 35 -11.93 2.06 7.43
C LYS A 35 -12.03 2.17 8.95
N ASP A 36 -13.23 1.99 9.47
CA ASP A 36 -13.51 1.97 10.91
C ASP A 36 -13.00 3.24 11.64
N GLY A 37 -13.07 4.40 10.99
CA GLY A 37 -12.56 5.67 11.52
C GLY A 37 -11.04 5.84 11.43
N VAL A 38 -10.34 4.90 10.79
CA VAL A 38 -8.89 4.93 10.58
C VAL A 38 -8.58 5.20 9.11
N VAL A 39 -7.73 6.21 8.87
CA VAL A 39 -7.21 6.49 7.54
C VAL A 39 -5.98 5.65 7.27
N HIS A 40 -6.08 4.76 6.28
CA HIS A 40 -4.97 3.96 5.76
C HIS A 40 -4.37 4.62 4.52
N LEU A 41 -3.06 4.86 4.56
CA LEU A 41 -2.28 5.35 3.42
C LEU A 41 -1.48 4.18 2.83
N VAL A 42 -1.82 3.79 1.61
CA VAL A 42 -1.22 2.62 0.95
C VAL A 42 -0.43 3.07 -0.28
N PRO A 43 0.89 2.84 -0.36
CA PRO A 43 1.67 3.18 -1.55
C PRO A 43 1.17 2.41 -2.79
N ILE A 44 0.88 3.14 -3.86
CA ILE A 44 0.50 2.54 -5.14
C ILE A 44 1.79 2.20 -5.88
N ARG A 45 2.04 0.90 -6.08
CA ARG A 45 3.17 0.41 -6.88
C ARG A 45 2.72 0.21 -8.33
N PRO A 46 3.51 0.66 -9.34
CA PRO A 46 3.19 0.42 -10.73
C PRO A 46 3.25 -1.08 -11.05
N LEU A 47 2.37 -1.54 -11.94
CA LEU A 47 2.31 -2.95 -12.39
C LEU A 47 3.66 -3.47 -12.91
N LYS A 48 4.50 -2.58 -13.46
CA LYS A 48 5.86 -2.92 -13.93
C LYS A 48 6.76 -3.47 -12.81
N GLU A 49 6.61 -2.97 -11.58
CA GLU A 49 7.35 -3.46 -10.41
C GLU A 49 6.87 -4.82 -9.92
N LEU A 50 5.65 -5.23 -10.30
CA LEU A 50 5.08 -6.52 -9.93
C LEU A 50 5.45 -7.64 -10.92
N LYS A 51 6.08 -7.28 -12.05
CA LYS A 51 6.51 -8.25 -13.07
C LYS A 51 7.54 -9.20 -12.46
N GLY A 52 7.25 -10.50 -12.49
CA GLY A 52 8.13 -11.53 -11.93
C GLY A 52 7.96 -11.78 -10.43
N MET A 53 7.04 -11.09 -9.74
CA MET A 53 6.79 -11.33 -8.30
C MET A 53 6.38 -12.78 -8.01
N ALA A 54 5.75 -13.46 -8.96
CA ALA A 54 5.34 -14.86 -8.87
C ALA A 54 6.17 -15.81 -9.78
N SER A 55 7.39 -15.41 -10.20
CA SER A 55 8.23 -16.29 -11.02
C SER A 55 8.61 -17.53 -10.22
N GLY A 56 8.10 -18.70 -10.62
CA GLY A 56 8.30 -19.97 -9.91
C GLY A 56 7.14 -20.42 -9.01
N ALA A 57 6.03 -19.65 -8.96
CA ALA A 57 4.82 -20.12 -8.31
C ALA A 57 4.27 -21.37 -9.03
N THR A 58 4.02 -22.43 -8.27
CA THR A 58 3.48 -23.68 -8.79
C THR A 58 1.96 -23.60 -8.82
N LEU A 59 1.35 -23.89 -9.97
CA LEU A 59 -0.10 -23.90 -10.15
C LEU A 59 -0.76 -25.25 -9.74
N LYS A 60 0.02 -26.22 -9.26
CA LYS A 60 -0.51 -27.52 -8.82
C LYS A 60 -1.36 -27.37 -7.56
N GLY A 61 -2.54 -27.97 -7.57
CA GLY A 61 -3.46 -27.97 -6.43
C GLY A 61 -4.20 -26.64 -6.23
N LEU A 62 -4.15 -25.74 -7.22
CA LEU A 62 -5.07 -24.61 -7.23
C LEU A 62 -6.50 -25.14 -7.35
N ARG A 63 -7.35 -24.65 -6.47
CA ARG A 63 -8.77 -25.00 -6.43
C ARG A 63 -9.46 -24.43 -7.65
N ASP A 64 -10.06 -25.29 -8.46
CA ASP A 64 -10.82 -24.87 -9.64
C ASP A 64 -12.27 -24.53 -9.28
N GLU A 65 -12.94 -23.80 -10.17
CA GLU A 65 -14.34 -23.37 -9.99
C GLU A 65 -15.31 -24.56 -9.80
N GLY A 66 -14.95 -25.74 -10.30
CA GLY A 66 -15.68 -27.00 -10.11
C GLY A 66 -15.57 -27.64 -8.71
N ASP A 67 -14.61 -27.21 -7.87
CA ASP A 67 -14.47 -27.66 -6.48
C ASP A 67 -15.39 -26.91 -5.51
N ARG A 68 -16.26 -26.03 -6.02
CA ARG A 68 -17.35 -25.42 -5.23
C ARG A 68 -18.51 -26.43 -5.15
N ARG A 69 -18.40 -27.42 -4.27
CA ARG A 69 -19.54 -28.21 -3.77
C ARG A 69 -19.88 -27.79 -2.35
#